data_AF-A0A0F9JSC6-F1
#
_entry.id   AF-A0A0F9JSC6-F1
#
_cell.length_a   1.000
_cell.length_b   1.000
_cell.length_c   1.000
_cell.angle_alpha   90.00
_cell.angle_beta   90.00
_cell.angle_gamma   90.00
#
_symmetry.space_group_name_H-M   'P 1'
#
loop_
_entity.id
_entity.type
_entity.pdbx_description
1 polymer ?
#
loop_
_entity_poly.entity_id
_entity_poly.type
_entity_poly.pdbx_seq_one_letter_code
_entity_poly.pdbx_strand_id
1 'polypeptide(L)'
;MRIDDMSIDQLLELNQYICQRIDELQEQEALQALSQLRVGLKVTFEGREGPVLGIVTKINRKSVIVLGDDGRKQYKVSPGLLRPLRDVK
;
A
#
# COMPACT_ATOMS: atom_id res chain seq x y z
N MET A 1 26.01 17.95 16.15
CA MET A 1 26.95 17.05 15.45
C MET A 1 26.59 17.06 13.99
N ARG A 2 27.50 17.41 13.08
CA ARG A 2 27.22 17.30 11.65
C ARG A 2 27.47 15.85 11.23
N ILE A 3 26.80 15.38 10.18
CA ILE A 3 27.01 14.02 9.67
C ILE A 3 28.46 13.81 9.22
N ASP A 4 29.09 14.90 8.75
CA ASP A 4 30.49 14.96 8.32
C ASP A 4 31.49 14.68 9.45
N ASP A 5 31.07 14.85 10.71
CA ASP A 5 31.92 14.69 11.89
C ASP A 5 31.76 13.31 12.56
N MET A 6 30.93 12.42 12.00
CA MET A 6 30.61 11.12 12.60
C MET A 6 31.67 10.07 12.27
N SER A 7 31.98 9.22 13.26
CA SER A 7 32.76 8.00 13.01
C SER A 7 31.96 7.00 12.16
N ILE A 8 32.64 6.01 11.60
CA ILE A 8 32.00 4.93 10.83
C ILE A 8 30.94 4.21 11.66
N ASP A 9 31.22 3.91 12.93
CA ASP A 9 30.28 3.21 13.81
C ASP A 9 29.01 4.03 14.05
N GLN A 10 29.16 5.35 14.25
CA GLN A 10 28.03 6.27 14.42
C GLN A 10 27.20 6.38 13.13
N LEU A 11 27.85 6.40 11.97
CA LEU A 11 27.16 6.38 10.68
C LEU A 11 26.40 5.07 10.45
N LEU A 12 26.97 3.93 10.85
CA LEU A 12 26.29 2.63 10.76
C LEU A 12 25.08 2.54 11.69
N GLU A 13 25.22 3.01 12.93
CA GLU A 13 24.11 3.07 13.89
C GLU A 13 22.99 3.99 13.38
N LEU A 14 23.35 5.19 12.90
CA LEU A 14 22.38 6.11 12.30
C LEU A 14 21.68 5.49 11.09
N ASN A 15 22.41 4.80 10.22
CA ASN A 15 21.84 4.13 9.06
C ASN A 15 20.84 3.04 9.47
N GLN A 16 21.17 2.21 10.46
CA GLN A 16 20.25 1.20 10.98
C GLN A 16 18.96 1.83 11.51
N TYR A 17 19.08 2.92 12.27
CA TYR A 17 17.92 3.67 12.76
C TYR A 17 17.08 4.26 11.62
N ILE A 18 17.72 4.82 10.59
CA ILE A 18 17.03 5.36 9.41
C ILE A 18 16.28 4.25 8.67
N CYS A 19 16.92 3.11 8.41
CA CYS A 19 16.28 1.96 7.77
C CYS A 19 15.07 1.48 8.57
N GLN A 20 15.22 1.30 9.87
CA GLN A 20 14.11 0.92 10.76
C GLN A 20 12.97 1.95 10.68
N ARG A 21 13.30 3.24 10.71
CA ARG A 21 12.28 4.29 10.64
C ARG A 21 11.54 4.31 9.31
N ILE A 22 12.24 4.06 8.20
CA ILE A 22 11.63 3.93 6.88
C ILE A 22 10.66 2.74 6.85
N ASP A 23 11.07 1.59 7.39
CA ASP A 23 10.23 0.39 7.45
C ASP A 23 8.96 0.63 8.28
N GLU A 24 9.10 1.29 9.44
CA GLU A 24 7.97 1.68 10.29
C GLU A 24 6.98 2.59 9.54
N LEU A 25 7.49 3.61 8.83
CA LEU A 25 6.65 4.55 8.06
C LEU A 25 5.91 3.84 6.93
N GLN A 26 6.59 2.94 6.21
CA GLN A 26 5.97 2.13 5.16
C GLN A 26 4.87 1.22 5.71
N GLU A 27 5.07 0.65 6.90
CA GLU A 27 4.03 -0.15 7.57
C GLU A 27 2.84 0.71 8.00
N GLN A 28 3.08 1.92 8.52
CA GLN A 28 2.01 2.86 8.86
C GLN A 28 1.19 3.27 7.64
N GLU A 29 1.83 3.60 6.52
CA GLU A 29 1.14 3.91 5.26
C GLU A 29 0.31 2.72 4.75
N ALA A 30 0.87 1.51 4.81
CA ALA A 30 0.16 0.30 4.42
C ALA A 30 -1.08 0.03 5.30
N LEU A 31 -0.95 0.20 6.62
CA LEU A 31 -2.06 0.06 7.55
C LEU A 31 -3.14 1.12 7.29
N GLN A 32 -2.75 2.36 7.01
CA GLN A 32 -3.68 3.43 6.66
C GLN A 32 -4.43 3.12 5.36
N ALA A 33 -3.74 2.68 4.31
CA ALA A 33 -4.36 2.28 3.05
C ALA A 33 -5.35 1.12 3.24
N LEU A 34 -4.97 0.12 4.03
CA LEU A 34 -5.83 -1.02 4.36
C LEU A 34 -7.07 -0.64 5.19
N SER A 35 -6.95 0.34 6.09
CA SER A 35 -8.05 0.80 6.95
C SER A 35 -9.27 1.33 6.17
N GLN A 36 -9.03 1.78 4.94
CA GLN A 36 -10.07 2.31 4.04
C GLN A 36 -10.75 1.22 3.21
N LEU A 37 -10.26 -0.03 3.27
CA LEU A 37 -10.73 -1.13 2.44
C LEU A 37 -11.57 -2.13 3.25
N ARG A 38 -12.61 -2.65 2.62
CA ARG A 38 -13.46 -3.74 3.15
C ARG A 38 -13.76 -4.73 2.03
N VAL A 39 -13.94 -6.00 2.38
CA VAL A 39 -14.47 -6.98 1.42
C VAL A 39 -15.86 -6.53 0.96
N GLY A 40 -16.12 -6.62 -0.34
CA GLY A 40 -17.33 -6.10 -0.98
C GLY A 40 -17.24 -4.64 -1.42
N LEU A 41 -16.19 -3.89 -1.04
CA LEU A 41 -16.02 -2.50 -1.44
C LEU A 41 -15.69 -2.40 -2.94
N LYS A 42 -16.40 -1.52 -3.66
CA LYS A 42 -16.04 -1.15 -5.02
C LYS A 42 -14.83 -0.22 -5.03
N VAL A 43 -13.85 -0.57 -5.85
CA VAL A 43 -12.57 0.13 -5.97
C VAL A 43 -12.20 0.31 -7.43
N THR A 44 -11.33 1.29 -7.68
CA THR A 44 -10.67 1.45 -8.97
C THR A 44 -9.14 1.49 -8.80
N PHE A 45 -8.42 1.04 -9.82
CA PHE A 45 -6.96 1.06 -9.88
C PHE A 45 -6.49 1.03 -11.34
N GLU A 46 -5.24 1.40 -11.59
CA GLU A 46 -4.62 1.30 -12.90
C GLU A 46 -4.18 -0.14 -13.19
N GLY A 47 -4.80 -0.77 -14.19
CA GLY A 47 -4.41 -2.05 -14.74
C GLY A 47 -3.45 -1.89 -15.92
N ARG A 48 -2.98 -3.02 -16.48
CA ARG A 48 -2.06 -3.01 -17.64
C ARG A 48 -2.67 -2.39 -18.90
N GLU A 49 -3.97 -2.53 -19.07
CA GLU A 49 -4.72 -2.08 -20.26
C GLU A 49 -5.50 -0.79 -19.99
N GLY A 50 -5.27 -0.14 -18.83
CA GLY A 50 -5.99 1.04 -18.38
C GLY A 50 -6.71 0.84 -17.04
N PRO A 51 -7.55 1.80 -16.64
CA PRO A 51 -8.23 1.78 -15.35
C PRO A 51 -9.22 0.61 -15.26
N VAL A 52 -9.18 -0.10 -14.14
CA VAL A 52 -10.04 -1.24 -13.85
C VAL A 52 -10.98 -0.89 -12.70
N LEU A 53 -12.25 -1.22 -12.86
CA LEU A 53 -13.27 -1.20 -11.82
C LEU A 53 -13.47 -2.61 -11.29
N GLY A 54 -13.63 -2.76 -9.99
CA GLY A 54 -13.87 -4.06 -9.40
C GLY A 54 -14.27 -4.00 -7.93
N ILE A 55 -14.45 -5.18 -7.35
CA ILE A 55 -14.87 -5.38 -5.96
C ILE A 55 -13.77 -6.11 -5.20
N VAL A 56 -13.44 -5.62 -4.01
CA VAL A 56 -12.50 -6.29 -3.10
C VAL A 56 -13.09 -7.62 -2.64
N THR A 57 -12.40 -8.72 -2.92
CA THR A 57 -12.81 -10.07 -2.49
C THR A 57 -11.96 -10.60 -1.34
N LYS A 58 -10.71 -10.16 -1.21
CA LYS A 58 -9.81 -10.57 -0.12
C LYS A 58 -8.81 -9.48 0.21
N ILE A 59 -8.56 -9.25 1.50
CA ILE A 59 -7.56 -8.30 1.99
C ILE A 59 -6.45 -9.09 2.68
N ASN A 60 -5.20 -8.91 2.22
CA ASN A 60 -3.99 -9.38 2.91
C ASN A 60 -3.12 -8.18 3.29
N ARG A 61 -2.16 -8.40 4.19
CA ARG A 61 -1.26 -7.33 4.69
C ARG A 61 -0.52 -6.54 3.60
N LYS A 62 -0.09 -7.19 2.51
CA LYS A 62 0.67 -6.54 1.41
C LYS A 62 -0.08 -6.47 0.08
N SER A 63 -1.26 -7.07 -0.01
CA SER A 63 -1.99 -7.15 -1.27
C SER A 63 -3.47 -7.40 -1.04
N VAL A 64 -4.27 -6.86 -1.94
CA VAL A 64 -5.72 -7.01 -1.96
C VAL A 64 -6.10 -7.68 -3.26
N ILE A 65 -7.01 -8.66 -3.17
CA ILE A 65 -7.58 -9.32 -4.34
C ILE A 65 -8.85 -8.58 -4.72
N VAL A 66 -8.89 -8.14 -5.96
CA VAL A 66 -10.04 -7.46 -6.56
C VAL A 66 -10.56 -8.31 -7.71
N LEU A 67 -11.85 -8.58 -7.70
CA LEU A 67 -12.55 -9.16 -8.83
C LEU A 67 -13.01 -8.01 -9.74
N GLY A 68 -12.61 -8.04 -11.01
CA GLY A 68 -13.09 -7.06 -11.99
C GLY A 68 -14.61 -7.08 -12.10
N ASP A 69 -15.22 -5.95 -12.47
CA ASP A 69 -16.69 -5.83 -12.59
C ASP A 69 -17.27 -6.77 -13.67
N ASP A 70 -16.43 -7.26 -14.59
CA ASP A 70 -16.76 -8.30 -15.57
C ASP A 70 -16.93 -9.70 -14.97
N GLY A 71 -16.58 -9.89 -13.69
CA GLY A 71 -16.64 -11.15 -12.96
C GLY A 71 -15.65 -12.22 -13.44
N ARG A 72 -14.76 -11.91 -14.39
CA ARG A 72 -13.89 -12.90 -15.05
C ARG A 72 -12.46 -12.87 -14.56
N LYS A 73 -11.91 -11.67 -14.33
CA LYS A 73 -10.50 -11.51 -13.96
C LYS A 73 -10.35 -11.14 -12.49
N GLN A 74 -9.43 -11.81 -11.80
CA GLN A 74 -8.98 -11.43 -10.46
C GLN A 74 -7.61 -10.75 -10.54
N TYR A 75 -7.45 -9.69 -9.76
CA TYR A 75 -6.27 -8.86 -9.72
C TYR A 75 -5.69 -8.86 -8.31
N LYS A 76 -4.38 -9.05 -8.19
CA LYS A 76 -3.64 -8.87 -6.95
C LYS A 76 -2.98 -7.49 -6.99
N VAL A 77 -3.48 -6.57 -6.16
CA VAL A 77 -3.11 -5.16 -6.20
C VAL A 77 -2.57 -4.72 -4.84
N SER A 78 -1.60 -3.82 -4.80
CA SER A 78 -1.14 -3.22 -3.55
C SER A 78 -2.24 -2.35 -2.94
N PRO A 79 -2.47 -2.37 -1.61
CA PRO A 79 -3.51 -1.57 -0.95
C PRO A 79 -3.45 -0.08 -1.31
N GLY A 80 -2.25 0.49 -1.39
CA GLY A 80 -2.04 1.91 -1.69
C GLY A 80 -2.37 2.32 -3.13
N LEU A 81 -2.58 1.36 -4.04
CA LEU A 81 -2.98 1.61 -5.43
C LEU A 81 -4.50 1.56 -5.62
N LEU A 82 -5.24 1.08 -4.62
CA LEU A 82 -6.70 0.99 -4.68
C LEU A 82 -7.32 2.31 -4.25
N ARG A 83 -8.25 2.81 -5.06
CA ARG A 83 -9.06 3.97 -4.74
C ARG A 83 -10.50 3.53 -4.48
N PRO A 84 -11.03 3.69 -3.25
CA PRO A 84 -12.44 3.45 -2.98
C PRO A 84 -13.32 4.32 -3.87
N LEU A 85 -14.29 3.71 -4.55
CA LEU A 85 -15.38 4.45 -5.16
C LEU A 85 -16.34 4.79 -4.04
N ARG A 86 -16.21 5.98 -3.45
CA ARG A 86 -17.18 6.45 -2.46
C ARG A 86 -18.51 6.65 -3.18
N ASP A 87 -19.56 6.00 -2.70
CA ASP A 87 -20.92 6.43 -3.01
C ASP A 87 -21.05 7.86 -2.50
N VAL A 88 -21.16 8.81 -3.43
CA VAL A 88 -21.63 10.16 -3.11
C VAL A 88 -23.08 9.97 -2.69
N LYS A 89 -23.32 9.95 -1.37
CA LYS A 89 -24.65 10.13 -0.80
C LYS A 89 -24.96 11.60 -0.64
#